data_AF-A0A818LML6-F1
#
_entry.id   AF-A0A818LML6-F1
#
_cell.length_a   1.000
_cell.length_b   1.000
_cell.length_c   1.000
_cell.angle_alpha   90.00
_cell.angle_beta   90.00
_cell.angle_gamma   90.00
#
_symmetry.space_group_name_H-M   'P 1'
#
loop_
_entity.id
_entity.type
_entity.pdbx_description
1 polymer ?
#
loop_
_entity_poly.entity_id
_entity_poly.type
_entity_poly.pdbx_seq_one_letter_code
_entity_poly.pdbx_strand_id
1 'polypeptide(L)'
;MCADSFTPDGRLKMNESTERNLWIDNYFVAYGSNGHGIALAGSVGKYIAELIHNGNTNLSTWPVDIRHFMRLHINKRFLQDRLREILEKQHSLKYPTYVEVLGYERPLFFKPDEAGKKDFEDLTKQGTFGKAR
;
A
#
# COMPACT_ATOMS: atom_id res chain seq x y z
N MET A 1 -4.48 -5.46 -21.31
CA MET A 1 -4.73 -4.78 -20.01
C MET A 1 -3.53 -3.91 -19.72
N CYS A 2 -3.74 -2.63 -19.39
CA CYS A 2 -2.65 -1.74 -18.97
C CYS A 2 -2.07 -2.28 -17.66
N ALA A 3 -0.78 -2.61 -17.64
CA ALA A 3 -0.12 -3.06 -16.43
C ALA A 3 0.07 -1.86 -15.51
N ASP A 4 -0.39 -1.95 -14.27
CA ASP A 4 -0.20 -0.91 -13.25
C ASP A 4 0.55 -1.48 -12.04
N SER A 5 1.24 -0.59 -11.33
CA SER A 5 2.14 -0.92 -10.23
C SER A 5 1.44 -0.71 -8.90
N PHE A 6 1.35 -1.77 -8.10
CA PHE A 6 0.74 -1.71 -6.77
C PHE A 6 1.75 -1.96 -5.65
N THR A 7 1.57 -1.24 -4.55
CA THR A 7 2.35 -1.39 -3.31
C THR A 7 1.53 -2.12 -2.25
N PRO A 8 2.16 -2.85 -1.31
CA PRO A 8 1.46 -3.65 -0.30
C PRO A 8 0.68 -2.83 0.76
N ASP A 9 0.77 -1.50 0.72
CA ASP A 9 -0.01 -0.56 1.53
C ASP A 9 -1.00 0.29 0.70
N GLY A 10 -1.04 0.13 -0.63
CA GLY A 10 -1.95 0.87 -1.52
C GLY A 10 -1.63 2.36 -1.63
N ARG A 11 -0.41 2.80 -1.29
CA ARG A 11 0.03 4.20 -1.43
C ARG A 11 1.25 4.34 -2.32
N LEU A 12 1.37 5.48 -2.99
CA LEU A 12 2.56 5.80 -3.78
C LEU A 12 3.80 5.87 -2.89
N LYS A 13 4.92 5.35 -3.41
CA LYS A 13 6.18 5.29 -2.71
C LYS A 13 7.24 6.09 -3.45
N MET A 14 7.85 7.03 -2.73
CA MET A 14 8.87 7.91 -3.27
C MET A 14 9.86 8.32 -2.19
N ASN A 15 11.15 8.22 -2.50
CA ASN A 15 12.25 8.79 -1.74
C ASN A 15 13.58 8.51 -2.49
N GLU A 16 14.68 9.01 -1.94
CA GLU A 16 16.00 8.46 -2.21
C GLU A 16 16.09 7.01 -1.69
N SER A 17 16.66 6.12 -2.51
CA SER A 17 16.80 4.72 -2.16
C SER A 17 17.86 4.51 -1.07
N THR A 18 17.50 3.77 -0.02
CA THR A 18 18.43 3.32 1.02
C THR A 18 18.80 1.85 0.83
N GLU A 19 19.10 1.40 -0.40
CA GLU A 19 19.57 0.03 -0.58
C GLU A 19 20.92 -0.17 0.11
N ARG A 20 20.90 -0.97 1.19
CA ARG A 20 21.97 -1.08 2.20
C ARG A 20 23.34 -1.59 1.71
N ASN A 21 23.47 -2.02 0.45
CA ASN A 21 24.63 -2.80 0.02
C ASN A 21 25.45 -2.20 -1.13
N LEU A 22 24.99 -1.11 -1.76
CA LEU A 22 25.82 -0.26 -2.60
C LEU A 22 25.45 1.19 -2.24
N TRP A 23 26.45 1.98 -1.88
CA TRP A 23 26.32 3.42 -1.66
C TRP A 23 26.03 4.09 -3.01
N ILE A 24 24.77 4.07 -3.43
CA ILE A 24 24.30 4.78 -4.63
C ILE A 24 23.69 6.09 -4.13
N ASP A 25 24.53 7.11 -4.02
CA ASP A 25 24.07 8.46 -3.76
C ASP A 25 23.27 9.00 -4.96
N ASN A 26 22.24 9.80 -4.72
CA ASN A 26 21.41 10.45 -5.74
C ASN A 26 20.53 9.49 -6.57
N TYR A 27 20.15 8.32 -6.03
CA TYR A 27 19.19 7.44 -6.67
C TYR A 27 17.78 7.66 -6.12
N PHE A 28 16.98 8.41 -6.88
CA PHE A 28 15.59 8.72 -6.55
C PHE A 28 14.65 7.71 -7.20
N VAL A 29 13.74 7.16 -6.42
CA VAL A 29 12.74 6.20 -6.91
C VAL A 29 11.36 6.75 -6.60
N ALA A 30 10.46 6.65 -7.57
CA ALA A 30 9.02 6.81 -7.36
C ALA A 30 8.27 5.69 -8.08
N TYR A 31 7.48 4.92 -7.33
CA TYR A 31 6.74 3.76 -7.85
C TYR A 31 5.44 3.51 -7.08
N GLY A 32 4.63 2.59 -7.61
CA GLY A 32 3.43 2.14 -6.92
C GLY A 32 2.30 3.16 -6.96
N SER A 33 1.96 3.67 -8.14
CA SER A 33 0.88 4.65 -8.28
C SER A 33 -0.52 4.09 -7.97
N ASN A 34 -0.70 2.76 -7.86
CA ASN A 34 -1.96 2.11 -7.47
C ASN A 34 -3.19 2.67 -8.21
N GLY A 35 -3.12 2.89 -9.53
CA GLY A 35 -4.22 3.46 -10.32
C GLY A 35 -4.25 4.99 -10.40
N HIS A 36 -3.43 5.70 -9.62
CA HIS A 36 -3.48 7.16 -9.46
C HIS A 36 -2.28 7.87 -10.11
N GLY A 37 -1.63 7.24 -11.10
CA GLY A 37 -0.38 7.74 -11.67
C GLY A 37 -0.48 9.15 -12.25
N ILE A 38 -1.51 9.40 -13.06
CA ILE A 38 -1.72 10.72 -13.69
C ILE A 38 -2.05 11.79 -12.65
N ALA A 39 -2.91 11.46 -11.68
CA ALA A 39 -3.31 12.41 -10.64
C ALA A 39 -2.14 12.81 -9.72
N LEU A 40 -1.22 11.88 -9.47
CA LEU A 40 -0.07 12.10 -8.60
C LEU A 40 1.19 12.58 -9.34
N ALA A 41 1.24 12.47 -10.67
CA ALA A 41 2.45 12.79 -11.44
C ALA A 41 3.02 14.19 -11.15
N GLY A 42 2.13 15.20 -11.05
CA GLY A 42 2.55 16.57 -10.75
C GLY A 42 3.18 16.74 -9.37
N SER A 43 2.61 16.09 -8.33
CA SER A 43 3.15 16.19 -6.97
C SER A 43 4.46 15.42 -6.82
N VAL A 44 4.56 14.24 -7.44
CA VAL A 44 5.79 13.43 -7.47
C VAL A 44 6.93 14.18 -8.15
N GLY A 45 6.67 14.83 -9.30
CA GLY A 45 7.68 15.60 -10.02
C GLY A 45 8.22 16.77 -9.18
N LYS A 46 7.32 17.53 -8.54
CA LYS A 46 7.73 18.63 -7.64
C LYS A 46 8.54 18.11 -6.45
N TYR A 47 8.09 17.01 -5.83
CA TYR A 47 8.77 16.39 -4.69
C TYR A 47 10.22 16.01 -5.03
N ILE A 48 10.41 15.28 -6.14
CA ILE A 48 11.75 14.84 -6.57
C ILE A 48 12.62 16.03 -6.97
N ALA A 49 12.06 17.05 -7.63
CA ALA A 49 12.82 18.25 -7.99
C ALA A 49 13.32 19.02 -6.76
N GLU A 50 12.48 19.16 -5.72
CA GLU A 50 12.88 19.79 -4.45
C GLU A 50 13.96 18.98 -3.72
N LEU A 51 13.81 17.65 -3.68
CA LEU A 51 14.82 16.74 -3.12
C LEU A 51 16.19 16.88 -3.81
N ILE A 52 16.21 16.93 -5.15
CA ILE A 52 17.45 17.07 -5.93
C ILE A 52 18.10 18.43 -5.68
N HIS A 53 17.31 19.50 -5.62
CA HIS A 53 17.84 20.86 -5.49
C HIS A 53 18.31 21.20 -4.08
N ASN A 54 17.50 20.84 -3.07
CA ASN A 54 17.70 21.28 -1.68
C ASN A 54 18.25 20.17 -0.76
N GLY A 55 18.24 18.91 -1.21
CA GLY A 55 18.52 17.74 -0.36
C GLY A 55 17.42 17.43 0.67
N ASN A 56 16.36 18.24 0.71
CA ASN A 56 15.22 18.05 1.59
C ASN A 56 13.92 18.57 0.94
N THR A 57 12.80 18.30 1.60
CA THR A 57 11.49 18.76 1.16
C THR A 57 10.68 19.29 2.34
N ASN A 58 9.92 20.35 2.09
CA ASN A 58 9.02 20.96 3.07
C ASN A 58 7.71 20.17 3.31
N LEU A 59 7.38 19.24 2.40
CA LEU A 59 6.23 18.34 2.52
C LEU A 59 6.53 17.16 3.46
N SER A 60 5.59 16.89 4.38
CA SER A 60 5.64 15.68 5.20
C SER A 60 5.40 14.44 4.33
N THR A 61 6.45 13.64 4.15
CA THR A 61 6.44 12.47 3.26
C THR A 61 6.45 11.13 3.98
N TRP A 62 6.23 11.13 5.29
CA TRP A 62 6.19 9.91 6.10
C TRP A 62 5.33 8.75 5.51
N PRO A 63 4.09 8.97 5.05
CA PRO A 63 3.26 7.87 4.52
C PRO A 63 3.70 7.35 3.15
N VAL A 64 4.45 8.14 2.40
CA VAL A 64 4.90 7.83 1.03
C VAL A 64 6.37 7.42 0.98
N ASP A 65 7.05 7.43 2.12
CA ASP A 65 8.44 7.04 2.21
C ASP A 65 8.63 5.54 1.92
N ILE A 66 9.62 5.21 1.08
CA ILE A 66 10.02 3.84 0.75
C ILE A 66 10.59 3.10 1.97
N ARG A 67 11.18 3.84 2.91
CA ARG A 67 11.80 3.29 4.13
C ARG A 67 10.81 2.64 5.10
N HIS A 68 9.50 2.76 4.84
CA HIS A 68 8.46 2.04 5.58
C HIS A 68 8.56 0.51 5.43
N PHE A 69 9.16 0.00 4.35
CA PHE A 69 9.20 -1.43 4.12
C PHE A 69 10.38 -2.11 4.81
N MET A 70 10.07 -3.05 5.70
CA MET A 70 11.02 -3.99 6.25
C MET A 70 11.33 -5.12 5.25
N ARG A 71 12.46 -5.81 5.44
CA ARG A 71 12.90 -6.93 4.59
C ARG A 71 11.87 -8.04 4.43
N LEU A 72 10.98 -8.22 5.41
CA LEU A 72 9.90 -9.22 5.35
C LEU A 72 8.87 -8.93 4.25
N HIS A 73 8.70 -7.65 3.88
CA HIS A 73 7.76 -7.23 2.84
C HIS A 73 8.25 -7.49 1.41
N ILE A 74 9.49 -7.97 1.24
CA ILE A 74 10.09 -8.27 -0.07
C ILE A 74 9.68 -9.66 -0.58
N ASN A 75 9.06 -10.49 0.26
CA ASN A 75 8.64 -11.84 -0.12
C ASN A 75 7.58 -11.81 -1.23
N LYS A 76 7.82 -12.51 -2.35
CA LYS A 76 6.90 -12.61 -3.49
C LYS A 76 5.51 -13.12 -3.09
N ARG A 77 5.45 -14.09 -2.18
CA ARG A 77 4.16 -14.64 -1.70
C ARG A 77 3.38 -13.59 -0.91
N PHE A 78 4.06 -12.88 -0.02
CA PHE A 78 3.48 -11.75 0.69
C PHE A 78 2.92 -10.72 -0.29
N LEU A 79 3.70 -10.28 -1.27
CA LEU A 79 3.24 -9.28 -2.25
C LEU A 79 2.00 -9.74 -3.03
N GLN A 80 1.93 -11.02 -3.43
CA GLN A 80 0.77 -11.57 -4.12
C GLN A 80 -0.49 -11.59 -3.24
N ASP A 81 -0.36 -11.99 -1.97
CA ASP A 81 -1.48 -12.00 -1.04
C ASP A 81 -1.98 -10.58 -0.76
N ARG A 82 -1.05 -9.63 -0.56
CA ARG A 82 -1.36 -8.20 -0.34
C ARG A 82 -2.02 -7.55 -1.55
N LEU A 83 -1.58 -7.88 -2.76
CA LEU A 83 -2.16 -7.36 -4.00
C LEU A 83 -3.66 -7.64 -4.10
N ARG A 84 -4.10 -8.84 -3.71
CA ARG A 84 -5.52 -9.20 -3.70
C ARG A 84 -6.30 -8.36 -2.71
N GLU A 85 -5.81 -8.25 -1.48
CA GLU A 85 -6.47 -7.45 -0.43
C GLU A 85 -6.59 -5.96 -0.80
N ILE A 86 -5.58 -5.40 -1.45
CA ILE A 86 -5.48 -3.94 -1.67
C ILE A 86 -6.45 -3.45 -2.71
N LEU A 87 -6.65 -4.22 -3.78
CA LEU A 87 -7.60 -3.88 -4.82
C LEU A 87 -9.03 -3.79 -4.27
N GLU A 88 -9.40 -4.74 -3.42
CA GLU A 88 -10.69 -4.73 -2.72
C GLU A 88 -10.77 -3.54 -1.74
N LYS A 89 -9.70 -3.29 -0.97
CA LYS A 89 -9.66 -2.20 0.02
C LYS A 89 -9.71 -0.81 -0.61
N GLN A 90 -9.11 -0.62 -1.78
CA GLN A 90 -9.02 0.69 -2.44
C GLN A 90 -10.41 1.25 -2.80
N HIS A 91 -11.38 0.36 -3.05
CA HIS A 91 -12.76 0.72 -3.38
C HIS A 91 -13.77 0.40 -2.26
N SER A 92 -13.28 -0.02 -1.09
CA SER A 92 -14.13 -0.30 0.07
C SER A 92 -14.54 0.98 0.80
N LEU A 93 -15.77 0.99 1.34
CA LEU A 93 -16.24 2.06 2.23
C LEU A 93 -15.51 1.97 3.57
N LYS A 94 -14.73 3.02 3.90
CA LYS A 94 -14.02 3.12 5.19
C LYS A 94 -14.84 3.96 6.16
N TYR A 95 -15.26 3.35 7.25
CA TYR A 95 -15.95 4.01 8.37
C TYR A 95 -14.92 4.44 9.44
N PRO A 96 -15.19 5.45 10.27
CA PRO A 96 -14.19 6.03 11.18
C PRO A 96 -13.65 5.07 12.26
N THR A 97 -14.35 3.97 12.58
CA THR A 97 -13.86 2.90 13.47
C THR A 97 -13.14 1.77 12.74
N TYR A 98 -12.87 1.93 11.44
CA TYR A 98 -12.17 0.93 10.64
C TYR A 98 -10.72 0.76 11.13
N VAL A 99 -10.41 -0.42 11.64
CA VAL A 99 -9.05 -0.85 11.98
C VAL A 99 -8.58 -1.80 10.89
N GLU A 100 -7.39 -1.55 10.34
CA GLU A 100 -6.78 -2.46 9.37
C GLU A 100 -6.37 -3.76 10.07
N VAL A 101 -7.23 -4.77 9.98
CA VAL A 101 -6.86 -6.15 10.31
C VAL A 101 -6.03 -6.67 9.14
N LEU A 102 -4.71 -6.55 9.26
CA LEU A 102 -3.78 -7.22 8.34
C LEU A 102 -3.95 -8.72 8.58
N GLY A 103 -4.16 -9.52 7.54
CA GLY A 103 -4.41 -10.97 7.61
C GLY A 103 -3.28 -11.81 8.25
N TYR A 104 -2.27 -11.17 8.83
CA TYR A 104 -1.46 -11.76 9.89
C TYR A 104 -2.23 -11.65 11.19
N GLU A 105 -2.97 -12.70 11.54
CA GLU A 105 -3.40 -12.90 12.92
C GLU A 105 -2.15 -12.87 13.82
N ARG A 106 -1.86 -11.72 14.42
CA ARG A 106 -1.08 -11.64 15.66
C ARG A 106 -2.08 -12.08 16.73
N PRO A 107 -1.94 -13.26 17.34
CA PRO A 107 -2.99 -13.87 18.17
C PRO A 107 -3.35 -13.12 19.46
N LEU A 108 -2.88 -11.88 19.66
CA LEU A 108 -2.97 -11.17 20.93
C LEU A 108 -3.80 -9.88 20.91
N PHE A 109 -4.23 -9.35 19.76
CA PHE A 109 -5.04 -8.13 19.75
C PHE A 109 -6.11 -8.24 18.67
N PHE A 110 -7.37 -8.17 19.11
CA PHE A 110 -8.60 -8.31 18.30
C PHE A 110 -9.00 -9.73 17.90
N LYS A 111 -9.72 -10.42 18.80
CA LYS A 111 -10.82 -11.28 18.35
C LYS A 111 -11.96 -10.33 17.96
N PRO A 112 -12.42 -10.28 16.70
CA PRO A 112 -13.67 -9.60 16.40
C PRO A 112 -14.77 -10.31 17.17
N ASP A 113 -15.60 -9.55 17.88
CA ASP A 113 -16.80 -10.08 18.51
C ASP A 113 -17.64 -10.80 17.45
N GLU A 114 -18.27 -11.91 17.83
CA GLU A 114 -18.96 -12.84 16.91
C GLU A 114 -20.02 -12.17 16.01
N ALA A 115 -20.44 -10.94 16.34
CA ALA A 115 -21.29 -10.09 15.52
C ALA A 115 -20.62 -9.67 14.19
N GLY A 116 -19.35 -9.24 14.20
CA GLY A 116 -18.67 -8.75 13.00
C GLY A 116 -18.30 -9.85 11.99
N LYS A 117 -18.24 -11.11 12.43
CA LYS A 117 -18.07 -12.28 11.55
C LYS A 117 -19.34 -12.58 10.75
N LYS A 118 -20.52 -12.40 11.35
CA LYS A 118 -21.80 -12.57 10.66
C LYS A 118 -22.00 -11.52 9.58
N ASP A 119 -21.69 -10.26 9.89
CA ASP A 119 -21.86 -9.16 8.93
C ASP A 119 -20.97 -9.33 7.69
N PHE A 120 -19.75 -9.86 7.84
CA PHE A 120 -18.83 -10.12 6.73
C PHE A 120 -19.25 -11.34 5.89
N GLU A 121 -19.75 -12.40 6.53
CA GLU A 121 -20.31 -13.58 5.85
C GLU A 121 -21.64 -13.27 5.14
N ASP A 122 -22.46 -12.39 5.69
CA ASP A 122 -23.75 -12.02 5.12
C ASP A 122 -23.57 -11.08 3.92
N LEU A 123 -22.56 -10.21 3.93
CA LEU A 123 -22.18 -9.40 2.78
C LEU A 123 -21.56 -10.23 1.62
N THR A 124 -20.80 -11.28 1.93
CA THR A 124 -20.28 -12.21 0.90
C THR A 124 -21.37 -13.11 0.31
N LYS A 125 -22.45 -13.40 1.06
CA LYS A 125 -23.62 -14.15 0.56
C LYS A 125 -24.57 -13.29 -0.28
N GLN A 126 -24.57 -11.96 -0.12
CA GLN A 126 -25.41 -11.03 -0.88
C GLN A 126 -24.77 -10.52 -2.19
N GLY A 127 -23.44 -10.65 -2.34
CA GLY A 127 -22.73 -10.41 -3.59
C GLY A 127 -22.53 -11.69 -4.41
N THR A 128 -23.39 -11.92 -5.41
CA THR A 128 -23.21 -12.97 -6.42
C THR A 128 -21.83 -12.89 -7.11
N PHE A 129 -20.87 -13.71 -6.68
CA PHE A 129 -19.78 -14.17 -7.54
C PHE A 129 -19.57 -15.66 -7.33
N GLY A 130 -19.93 -16.41 -8.37
CA GLY A 130 -19.81 -17.85 -8.42
C GLY A 130 -18.38 -18.32 -8.23
N LYS A 131 -18.25 -19.50 -7.61
CA LYS A 131 -17.03 -20.31 -7.58
C LYS A 131 -16.38 -20.32 -8.96
N ALA A 132 -15.25 -19.65 -9.11
CA ALA A 132 -14.34 -19.91 -10.20
C ALA A 132 -13.69 -21.28 -9.93
N ARG A 133 -13.88 -22.19 -10.88
CA ARG A 133 -13.34 -23.54 -10.95
C ARG A 133 -11.86 -23.50 -11.33
#